data_AF-X1TK81-F1
#
_entry.id   AF-X1TK81-F1
#
_cell.length_a   1.000
_cell.length_b   1.000
_cell.length_c   1.000
_cell.angle_alpha   90.00
_cell.angle_beta   90.00
_cell.angle_gamma   90.00
#
_symmetry.space_group_name_H-M   'P 1'
#
loop_
_entity.id
_entity.type
_entity.pdbx_description
1 polymer ?
#
loop_
_entity_poly.entity_id
_entity_poly.type
_entity_poly.pdbx_seq_one_letter_code
_entity_poly.pdbx_strand_id
1 'polypeptide(L)'
;MAAMLAQRRILTPEFYKTYAGYEGYNEEQADYLYKSRLPYPPIPDIITAVRYLEYPNYPKEFAQKRFDIPEEIWDVWDFMTYQRLTTEQVQTLYVRGLWETQPSDDELGRLGWREKDKLALHNLAYEIPNAMLMIQGGLVTDMGKQEIAENITKAGIHPEYAPVYYDAVMTKPASEDII
;
A
#
# COMPACT_ATOMS: atom_id res chain seq x y z
N MET A 1 34.44 17.32 2.61
CA MET A 1 34.70 16.21 1.65
C MET A 1 35.63 15.14 2.23
N ALA A 2 36.69 15.53 2.96
CA ALA A 2 37.65 14.60 3.57
C ALA A 2 37.03 13.55 4.52
N ALA A 3 36.04 13.92 5.35
CA ALA A 3 35.35 12.98 6.24
C ALA A 3 34.70 11.80 5.49
N MET A 4 34.04 12.06 4.35
CA MET A 4 33.42 10.99 3.53
C MET A 4 34.46 10.05 2.91
N LEU A 5 35.63 10.57 2.52
CA LEU A 5 36.72 9.75 1.98
C LEU A 5 37.36 8.88 3.06
N ALA A 6 37.50 9.40 4.28
CA ALA A 6 37.96 8.65 5.43
C ALA A 6 36.98 7.53 5.81
N GLN A 7 35.66 7.81 5.84
CA GLN A 7 34.62 6.79 6.06
C GLN A 7 34.68 5.65 5.04
N ARG A 8 35.00 5.96 3.78
CA ARG A 8 35.16 4.98 2.69
C ARG A 8 36.50 4.25 2.72
N ARG A 9 37.34 4.47 3.74
CA ARG A 9 38.70 3.91 3.88
C ARG A 9 39.65 4.28 2.72
N ILE A 10 39.38 5.38 2.02
CA ILE A 10 40.24 5.89 0.94
C ILE A 10 41.33 6.80 1.52
N LEU A 11 41.03 7.50 2.61
CA LEU A 11 41.89 8.47 3.27
C LEU A 11 42.14 8.04 4.71
N THR A 12 43.37 8.15 5.21
CA THR A 12 43.69 7.71 6.58
C THR A 12 43.12 8.67 7.62
N PRO A 13 42.73 8.20 8.83
CA PRO A 13 42.17 9.06 9.87
C PRO A 13 43.07 10.25 10.25
N GLU A 14 44.39 10.06 10.23
CA GLU A 14 45.38 11.09 10.55
C GLU A 14 45.37 12.19 9.48
N PHE A 15 45.29 11.79 8.22
CA PHE A 15 45.22 12.73 7.11
C PHE A 15 43.90 13.52 7.14
N TYR A 16 42.80 12.90 7.58
CA TYR A 16 41.54 13.60 7.79
C TYR A 16 41.66 14.66 8.89
N LYS A 17 42.24 14.30 10.03
CA LYS A 17 42.44 15.22 11.16
C LYS A 17 43.31 16.42 10.76
N THR A 18 44.36 16.23 9.97
CA THR A 18 45.16 17.32 9.42
C THR A 18 44.34 18.27 8.54
N TYR A 19 43.50 17.74 7.66
CA TYR A 19 42.61 18.57 6.83
C TYR A 19 41.56 19.31 7.66
N ALA A 20 40.96 18.65 8.65
CA ALA A 20 40.03 19.28 9.58
C ALA A 20 40.71 20.40 10.39
N GLY A 21 41.98 20.21 10.75
CA GLY A 21 42.83 21.24 11.38
C GLY A 21 43.04 22.46 10.49
N TYR A 22 43.27 22.27 9.18
CA TYR A 22 43.33 23.40 8.23
C TYR A 22 41.99 24.14 8.08
N GLU A 23 40.87 23.46 8.30
CA GLU A 23 39.52 24.06 8.35
C GLU A 23 39.23 24.74 9.71
N GLY A 24 40.17 24.69 10.67
CA GLY A 24 40.05 25.35 11.98
C GLY A 24 39.43 24.49 13.08
N TYR A 25 39.18 23.21 12.84
CA TYR A 25 38.68 22.28 13.85
C TYR A 25 39.84 21.74 14.70
N ASN A 26 39.67 21.72 16.01
CA ASN A 26 40.54 20.92 16.88
C ASN A 26 40.25 19.41 16.69
N GLU A 27 41.09 18.54 17.26
CA GLU A 27 40.93 17.09 17.06
C GLU A 27 39.56 16.55 17.51
N GLU A 28 39.01 17.08 18.62
CA GLU A 28 37.72 16.65 19.14
C GLU A 28 36.57 17.09 18.22
N GLN A 29 36.62 18.34 17.74
CA GLN A 29 35.66 18.87 16.78
C GLN A 29 35.75 18.15 15.43
N ALA A 30 36.95 17.74 15.00
CA ALA A 30 37.12 16.89 13.83
C ALA A 30 36.42 15.53 14.05
N ASP A 31 36.53 14.91 15.22
CA ASP A 31 35.85 13.65 15.50
C ASP A 31 34.31 13.82 15.52
N TYR A 32 33.78 14.92 16.04
CA TYR A 32 32.34 15.22 15.94
C TYR A 32 31.88 15.51 14.51
N LEU A 33 32.67 16.26 13.74
CA LEU A 33 32.40 16.53 12.33
C LEU A 33 32.44 15.23 11.52
N TYR A 34 33.31 14.30 11.84
CA TYR A 34 33.33 12.97 11.21
C TYR A 34 32.04 12.21 11.51
N LYS A 35 31.62 12.16 12.77
CA LYS A 35 30.40 11.49 13.22
C LYS A 35 29.14 12.12 12.63
N SER A 36 29.09 13.44 12.50
CA SER A 36 27.95 14.17 11.91
C SER A 36 27.77 13.91 10.41
N ARG A 37 28.78 13.33 9.76
CA ARG A 37 28.73 12.94 8.34
C ARG A 37 28.38 11.47 8.16
N LEU A 38 28.30 10.68 9.23
CA LEU A 38 27.83 9.30 9.12
C LEU A 38 26.36 9.33 8.68
N PRO A 39 25.94 8.44 7.76
CA PRO A 39 24.53 8.24 7.49
C PRO A 39 23.82 7.90 8.80
N TYR A 40 22.79 8.68 9.13
CA TYR A 40 21.97 8.45 10.30
C TYR A 40 20.57 8.04 9.84
N PRO A 41 19.96 6.99 10.41
CA PRO A 41 18.60 6.60 10.04
C PRO A 41 17.62 7.75 10.29
N PRO A 42 16.61 7.94 9.42
CA PRO A 42 15.56 8.91 9.68
C PRO A 42 14.72 8.48 10.89
N ILE A 43 14.07 9.43 11.57
CA ILE A 43 13.27 9.20 12.78
C ILE A 43 12.25 8.04 12.62
N PRO A 44 11.48 7.93 11.51
CA PRO A 44 10.56 6.81 11.31
C PRO A 44 11.24 5.43 11.31
N ASP A 45 12.45 5.33 10.76
CA ASP A 45 13.21 4.07 10.73
C ASP A 45 13.72 3.72 12.13
N ILE A 46 14.10 4.72 12.93
CA ILE A 46 14.47 4.52 14.34
C ILE A 46 13.27 4.00 15.11
N ILE A 47 12.10 4.65 15.00
CA ILE A 47 10.87 4.21 15.68
C ILE A 47 10.49 2.80 15.22
N THR A 48 10.56 2.51 13.92
CA THR A 48 10.30 1.17 13.37
C THR A 48 11.26 0.14 13.94
N ALA A 49 12.57 0.42 13.96
CA ALA A 49 13.56 -0.47 14.56
C ALA A 49 13.27 -0.71 16.05
N VAL A 50 12.88 0.32 16.80
CA VAL A 50 12.49 0.20 18.20
C VAL A 50 11.28 -0.74 18.37
N ARG A 51 10.27 -0.67 17.50
CA ARG A 51 9.11 -1.58 17.55
C ARG A 51 9.51 -3.06 17.43
N TYR A 52 10.57 -3.36 16.68
CA TYR A 52 11.11 -4.71 16.53
C TYR A 52 12.06 -5.13 17.65
N LEU A 53 12.86 -4.20 18.18
CA LEU A 53 13.90 -4.50 19.17
C LEU A 53 13.37 -4.49 20.60
N GLU A 54 12.34 -3.71 20.88
CA GLU A 54 11.83 -3.46 22.23
C GLU A 54 10.35 -3.90 22.31
N TYR A 55 9.42 -2.95 22.46
CA TYR A 55 8.00 -3.22 22.52
C TYR A 55 7.24 -2.54 21.37
N PRO A 56 6.45 -3.28 20.58
CA PRO A 56 5.88 -2.78 19.34
C PRO A 56 4.83 -1.68 19.55
N ASN A 57 4.11 -1.67 20.67
CA ASN A 57 2.99 -0.73 20.88
C ASN A 57 3.38 0.52 21.69
N TYR A 58 4.56 0.55 22.30
CA TYR A 58 5.02 1.68 23.13
C TYR A 58 6.48 2.04 22.78
N PRO A 59 6.77 2.44 21.54
CA PRO A 59 8.15 2.69 21.11
C PRO A 59 8.74 4.01 21.63
N LYS A 60 7.90 4.91 22.15
CA LYS A 60 8.25 6.30 22.48
C LYS A 60 9.48 6.45 23.37
N GLU A 61 9.42 5.89 24.57
CA GLU A 61 10.50 6.03 25.55
C GLU A 61 11.84 5.49 25.02
N PHE A 62 11.78 4.43 24.23
CA PHE A 62 12.96 3.78 23.66
C PHE A 62 13.51 4.51 22.41
N ALA A 63 12.65 5.19 21.65
CA ALA A 63 13.03 6.02 20.53
C ALA A 63 13.67 7.33 21.00
N GLN A 64 13.05 8.00 21.99
CA GLN A 64 13.58 9.24 22.59
C GLN A 64 14.92 9.03 23.32
N LYS A 65 15.20 7.81 23.83
CA LYS A 65 16.52 7.44 24.35
C LYS A 65 17.60 7.33 23.27
N ARG A 66 17.22 7.06 22.02
CA ARG A 66 18.15 6.86 20.88
C ARG A 66 18.36 8.13 20.07
N PHE A 67 17.34 8.99 19.97
CA PHE A 67 17.39 10.23 19.22
C PHE A 67 16.55 11.32 19.90
N ASP A 68 16.98 12.57 19.76
CA ASP A 68 16.27 13.74 20.27
C ASP A 68 15.04 14.02 19.39
N ILE A 69 13.89 13.44 19.77
CA ILE A 69 12.61 13.59 19.08
C ILE A 69 11.72 14.49 19.95
N PRO A 70 11.33 15.68 19.47
CA PRO A 70 10.50 16.60 20.24
C PRO A 70 9.13 16.00 20.57
N GLU A 71 8.67 16.27 21.78
CA GLU A 71 7.44 15.71 22.35
C GLU A 71 6.20 16.22 21.60
N GLU A 72 6.23 17.46 21.14
CA GLU A 72 5.11 18.17 20.53
C GLU A 72 4.72 17.63 19.15
N ILE A 73 5.60 16.84 18.53
CA ILE A 73 5.41 16.26 17.19
C ILE A 73 5.57 14.74 17.18
N TRP A 74 5.63 14.11 18.37
CA TRP A 74 5.79 12.67 18.50
C TRP A 74 4.69 11.91 17.75
N ASP A 75 3.46 12.36 17.88
CA ASP A 75 2.28 11.76 17.24
C ASP A 75 2.41 11.71 15.71
N VAL A 76 2.93 12.77 15.09
CA VAL A 76 3.20 12.82 13.66
C VAL A 76 4.28 11.82 13.27
N TRP A 77 5.40 11.78 14.01
CA TRP A 77 6.50 10.84 13.72
C TRP A 77 6.07 9.38 13.89
N ASP A 78 5.33 9.09 14.95
CA ASP A 78 4.82 7.75 15.22
C ASP A 78 3.80 7.33 14.16
N PHE A 79 2.91 8.26 13.77
CA PHE A 79 1.94 8.03 12.69
C PHE A 79 2.61 7.62 11.37
N MET A 80 3.76 8.23 11.04
CA MET A 80 4.51 7.91 9.82
C MET A 80 5.06 6.48 9.80
N THR A 81 5.10 5.80 10.95
CA THR A 81 5.56 4.41 11.04
C THR A 81 4.47 3.37 10.87
N TYR A 82 3.20 3.78 10.96
CA TYR A 82 2.08 2.84 10.83
C TYR A 82 1.85 2.41 9.39
N GLN A 83 1.58 1.12 9.22
CA GLN A 83 1.00 0.61 7.99
C GLN A 83 -0.46 1.07 7.92
N ARG A 84 -0.86 1.60 6.77
CA ARG A 84 -2.26 1.92 6.48
C ARG A 84 -2.87 0.77 5.69
N LEU A 85 -4.17 0.58 5.84
CA LEU A 85 -4.89 -0.33 4.95
C LEU A 85 -4.82 0.20 3.52
N THR A 86 -4.71 -0.68 2.55
CA THR A 86 -4.86 -0.32 1.14
C THR A 86 -6.35 -0.26 0.77
N THR A 87 -6.69 0.43 -0.31
CA THR A 87 -8.08 0.43 -0.85
C THR A 87 -8.62 -0.99 -1.01
N GLU A 88 -7.79 -1.92 -1.52
CA GLU A 88 -8.16 -3.32 -1.72
C GLU A 88 -8.39 -4.07 -0.40
N GLN A 89 -7.59 -3.80 0.63
CA GLN A 89 -7.81 -4.39 1.96
C GLN A 89 -9.12 -3.90 2.56
N VAL A 90 -9.43 -2.61 2.43
CA VAL A 90 -10.72 -2.04 2.89
C VAL A 90 -11.89 -2.66 2.13
N GLN A 91 -11.81 -2.75 0.80
CA GLN A 91 -12.82 -3.42 -0.04
C GLN A 91 -13.02 -4.89 0.36
N THR A 92 -11.93 -5.60 0.65
CA THR A 92 -11.98 -7.00 1.08
C THR A 92 -12.65 -7.15 2.45
N LEU A 93 -12.32 -6.27 3.40
CA LEU A 93 -12.95 -6.26 4.73
C LEU A 93 -14.46 -6.00 4.63
N TYR A 94 -14.86 -5.09 3.74
CA TYR A 94 -16.26 -4.78 3.46
C TYR A 94 -17.00 -5.98 2.85
N VAL A 95 -16.50 -6.57 1.76
CA VAL A 95 -17.18 -7.69 1.06
C VAL A 95 -17.24 -8.95 1.93
N ARG A 96 -16.26 -9.16 2.81
CA ARG A 96 -16.28 -10.27 3.78
C ARG A 96 -17.24 -10.05 4.95
N GLY A 97 -17.91 -8.90 5.02
CA GLY A 97 -18.84 -8.56 6.10
C GLY A 97 -18.16 -8.32 7.45
N LEU A 98 -16.85 -8.08 7.46
CA LEU A 98 -16.13 -7.73 8.69
C LEU A 98 -16.34 -6.27 9.05
N TRP A 99 -16.50 -5.42 8.04
CA TRP A 99 -16.81 -4.00 8.18
C TRP A 99 -18.15 -3.66 7.53
N GLU A 100 -18.89 -2.78 8.20
CA GLU A 100 -20.08 -2.16 7.64
C GLU A 100 -19.70 -1.02 6.67
N THR A 101 -20.69 -0.47 5.96
CA THR A 101 -20.47 0.60 4.97
C THR A 101 -19.80 1.84 5.58
N GLN A 102 -20.30 2.34 6.72
CA GLN A 102 -19.77 3.57 7.33
C GLN A 102 -18.29 3.47 7.77
N PRO A 103 -17.86 2.43 8.52
CA PRO A 103 -16.43 2.24 8.83
C PRO A 103 -15.54 2.15 7.58
N SER A 104 -16.05 1.51 6.52
CA SER A 104 -15.33 1.36 5.25
C SER A 104 -15.22 2.70 4.52
N ASP A 105 -16.29 3.50 4.51
CA ASP A 105 -16.32 4.84 3.93
C ASP A 105 -15.39 5.81 4.65
N ASP A 106 -15.33 5.73 5.98
CA ASP A 106 -14.42 6.54 6.78
C ASP A 106 -12.96 6.23 6.44
N GLU A 107 -12.61 4.94 6.33
CA GLU A 107 -11.24 4.53 5.98
C GLU A 107 -10.88 4.88 4.54
N LEU A 108 -11.78 4.65 3.57
CA LEU A 108 -11.59 5.11 2.19
C LEU A 108 -11.39 6.63 2.13
N GLY A 109 -12.11 7.39 2.96
CA GLY A 109 -11.90 8.83 3.13
C GLY A 109 -10.51 9.17 3.67
N ARG A 110 -10.00 8.45 4.68
CA ARG A 110 -8.63 8.62 5.20
C ARG A 110 -7.57 8.30 4.15
N LEU A 111 -7.84 7.37 3.24
CA LEU A 111 -6.98 7.03 2.10
C LEU A 111 -7.07 8.05 0.94
N GLY A 112 -7.97 9.03 1.01
CA GLY A 112 -8.08 10.14 0.06
C GLY A 112 -9.19 10.00 -0.98
N TRP A 113 -10.06 8.99 -0.87
CA TRP A 113 -11.21 8.87 -1.76
C TRP A 113 -12.31 9.88 -1.42
N ARG A 114 -12.94 10.44 -2.46
CA ARG A 114 -14.03 11.41 -2.31
C ARG A 114 -15.34 10.68 -2.08
N GLU A 115 -16.27 11.34 -1.39
CA GLU A 115 -17.59 10.80 -1.05
C GLU A 115 -18.33 10.19 -2.24
N LYS A 116 -18.33 10.89 -3.38
CA LYS A 116 -19.01 10.45 -4.61
C LYS A 116 -18.44 9.15 -5.21
N ASP A 117 -17.19 8.80 -4.90
CA ASP A 117 -16.48 7.67 -5.51
C ASP A 117 -16.57 6.40 -4.62
N LYS A 118 -16.93 6.55 -3.34
CA LYS A 118 -17.01 5.45 -2.37
C LYS A 118 -18.02 4.38 -2.76
N LEU A 119 -19.20 4.79 -3.22
CA LEU A 119 -20.23 3.85 -3.71
C LEU A 119 -19.72 3.02 -4.90
N ALA A 120 -18.97 3.65 -5.82
CA ALA A 120 -18.38 2.94 -6.95
C ALA A 120 -17.32 1.94 -6.49
N LEU A 121 -16.52 2.29 -5.47
CA LEU A 121 -15.52 1.39 -4.89
C LEU A 121 -16.15 0.20 -4.16
N HIS A 122 -17.27 0.38 -3.46
CA HIS A 122 -18.00 -0.74 -2.86
C HIS A 122 -18.54 -1.70 -3.92
N ASN A 123 -19.11 -1.17 -5.00
CA ASN A 123 -19.57 -2.00 -6.11
C ASN A 123 -18.41 -2.71 -6.81
N LEU A 124 -17.28 -2.03 -7.00
CA LEU A 124 -16.06 -2.59 -7.59
C LEU A 124 -15.47 -3.72 -6.72
N ALA A 125 -15.72 -3.72 -5.42
CA ALA A 125 -15.18 -4.73 -4.51
C ALA A 125 -15.75 -6.13 -4.75
N TYR A 126 -16.97 -6.23 -5.31
CA TYR A 126 -17.61 -7.51 -5.54
C TYR A 126 -17.09 -8.18 -6.81
N GLU A 127 -16.90 -9.50 -6.72
CA GLU A 127 -16.62 -10.32 -7.88
C GLU A 127 -17.89 -10.46 -8.73
N ILE A 128 -17.72 -10.31 -10.04
CA ILE A 128 -18.79 -10.53 -11.02
C ILE A 128 -18.64 -11.95 -11.57
N PRO A 129 -19.68 -12.80 -11.51
CA PRO A 129 -19.65 -14.13 -12.12
C PRO A 129 -19.22 -14.07 -13.59
N ASN A 130 -18.57 -15.13 -14.06
CA ASN A 130 -18.20 -15.17 -15.48
C ASN A 130 -19.44 -15.11 -16.38
N ALA A 131 -19.28 -14.56 -17.58
CA ALA A 131 -20.38 -14.35 -18.52
C ALA A 131 -21.13 -15.65 -18.89
N MET A 132 -20.44 -16.79 -18.93
CA MET A 132 -21.03 -18.07 -19.28
C MET A 132 -22.02 -18.57 -18.20
N LEU A 133 -21.64 -18.48 -16.92
CA LEU A 133 -22.50 -18.83 -15.79
C LEU A 133 -23.71 -17.89 -15.72
N MET A 134 -23.53 -16.61 -16.05
CA MET A 134 -24.64 -15.66 -16.14
C MET A 134 -25.65 -16.04 -17.23
N ILE A 135 -25.18 -16.47 -18.41
CA ILE A 135 -26.06 -16.96 -19.48
C ILE A 135 -26.82 -18.19 -19.01
N GLN A 136 -26.10 -19.20 -18.50
CA GLN A 136 -26.71 -20.45 -18.05
C GLN A 136 -27.77 -20.22 -16.97
N GLY A 137 -27.46 -19.40 -15.95
CA GLY A 137 -28.43 -19.03 -14.92
C GLY A 137 -29.63 -18.27 -15.47
N GLY A 138 -29.40 -17.34 -16.40
CA GLY A 138 -30.47 -16.61 -17.09
C GLY A 138 -31.40 -17.52 -17.89
N LEU A 139 -30.86 -18.50 -18.60
CA LEU A 139 -31.67 -19.48 -19.35
C LEU A 139 -32.51 -20.37 -18.44
N VAL A 140 -31.93 -20.85 -17.35
CA VAL A 140 -32.64 -21.71 -16.37
C VAL A 140 -33.81 -20.95 -15.71
N THR A 141 -33.70 -19.63 -15.62
CA THR A 141 -34.72 -18.75 -15.02
C THR A 141 -35.64 -18.09 -16.05
N ASP A 142 -35.57 -18.51 -17.32
CA ASP A 142 -36.37 -17.98 -18.44
C ASP A 142 -36.24 -16.45 -18.64
N MET A 143 -35.04 -15.90 -18.36
CA MET A 143 -34.74 -14.49 -18.64
C MET A 143 -34.71 -14.22 -20.14
N GLY A 144 -35.17 -13.02 -20.54
CA GLY A 144 -35.13 -12.60 -21.93
C GLY A 144 -33.70 -12.43 -22.46
N LYS A 145 -33.48 -12.73 -23.75
CA LYS A 145 -32.18 -12.60 -24.42
C LYS A 145 -31.51 -11.24 -24.20
N GLN A 146 -32.28 -10.15 -24.24
CA GLN A 146 -31.75 -8.79 -24.05
C GLN A 146 -31.23 -8.57 -22.62
N GLU A 147 -31.96 -9.05 -21.62
CA GLU A 147 -31.56 -8.94 -20.21
C GLU A 147 -30.30 -9.77 -19.92
N ILE A 148 -30.21 -10.97 -20.50
CA ILE A 148 -29.00 -11.80 -20.43
C ILE A 148 -27.82 -11.09 -21.10
N ALA A 149 -28.04 -10.50 -22.28
CA ALA A 149 -27.01 -9.74 -23.00
C ALA A 149 -26.50 -8.55 -22.17
N GLU A 150 -27.39 -7.81 -21.50
CA GLU A 150 -27.00 -6.71 -20.61
C GLU A 150 -26.20 -7.21 -19.41
N ASN A 151 -26.58 -8.32 -18.80
CA ASN A 151 -25.87 -8.87 -17.64
C ASN A 151 -24.46 -9.36 -17.98
N ILE A 152 -24.26 -10.02 -19.11
CA ILE A 152 -22.90 -10.44 -19.52
C ILE A 152 -21.97 -9.28 -19.85
N THR A 153 -22.50 -8.10 -20.20
CA THR A 153 -21.64 -6.93 -20.38
C THR A 153 -21.02 -6.44 -19.07
N LYS A 154 -21.74 -6.57 -17.95
CA LYS A 154 -21.22 -6.28 -16.61
C LYS A 154 -20.09 -7.26 -16.24
N ALA A 155 -20.12 -8.48 -16.76
CA ALA A 155 -19.06 -9.48 -16.61
C ALA A 155 -17.87 -9.29 -17.57
N GLY A 156 -17.82 -8.17 -18.32
CA GLY A 156 -16.68 -7.79 -19.16
C GLY A 156 -16.80 -8.16 -20.64
N ILE A 157 -17.93 -8.70 -21.10
CA ILE A 157 -18.18 -8.87 -22.54
C ILE A 157 -18.48 -7.50 -23.16
N HIS A 158 -17.76 -7.13 -24.20
CA HIS A 158 -17.99 -5.86 -24.88
C HIS A 158 -19.45 -5.79 -25.40
N PRO A 159 -20.18 -4.66 -25.23
CA PRO A 159 -21.59 -4.56 -25.62
C PRO A 159 -21.89 -4.92 -27.08
N GLU A 160 -20.99 -4.58 -28.00
CA GLU A 160 -21.10 -4.93 -29.42
C GLU A 160 -21.06 -6.45 -29.67
N TYR A 161 -20.29 -7.18 -28.86
CA TYR A 161 -20.11 -8.62 -29.00
C TYR A 161 -21.06 -9.44 -28.13
N ALA A 162 -21.80 -8.81 -27.21
CA ALA A 162 -22.73 -9.50 -26.31
C ALA A 162 -23.79 -10.34 -27.05
N PRO A 163 -24.45 -9.85 -28.13
CA PRO A 163 -25.41 -10.66 -28.89
C PRO A 163 -24.76 -11.87 -29.56
N VAL A 164 -23.57 -11.68 -30.17
CA VAL A 164 -22.82 -12.73 -30.86
C VAL A 164 -22.32 -13.78 -29.87
N TYR A 165 -21.85 -13.34 -28.69
CA TYR A 165 -21.40 -14.22 -27.61
C TYR A 165 -22.54 -15.09 -27.08
N TYR A 166 -23.72 -14.50 -26.86
CA TYR A 166 -24.93 -15.24 -26.48
C TYR A 166 -25.29 -16.30 -27.52
N ASP A 167 -25.36 -15.91 -28.80
CA ASP A 167 -25.72 -16.83 -29.88
C ASP A 167 -24.68 -17.95 -30.03
N ALA A 168 -23.39 -17.63 -29.90
CA ALA A 168 -22.32 -18.62 -29.88
C ALA A 168 -22.50 -19.66 -28.75
N VAL A 169 -22.89 -19.22 -27.55
CA VAL A 169 -23.17 -20.12 -26.42
C VAL A 169 -24.38 -21.02 -26.70
N MET A 170 -25.43 -20.52 -27.36
CA MET A 170 -26.59 -21.35 -27.73
C MET A 170 -26.31 -22.35 -28.84
N THR A 171 -25.40 -22.01 -29.76
CA THR A 171 -25.00 -22.92 -30.84
C THR A 171 -23.92 -23.91 -30.44
N LYS A 172 -23.31 -23.73 -29.26
CA LYS A 172 -22.30 -24.66 -28.76
C LYS A 172 -22.99 -25.99 -28.42
N PRO A 173 -22.63 -27.11 -29.06
CA PRO A 173 -23.18 -28.41 -28.69
C PRO A 173 -22.87 -28.67 -27.22
N ALA A 174 -23.82 -29.29 -26.50
CA ALA A 174 -23.58 -29.70 -25.13
C ALA A 174 -22.34 -30.61 -25.13
N SER A 175 -21.47 -30.48 -24.13
CA SER A 175 -20.29 -31.35 -24.05
C SER A 175 -20.65 -32.84 -23.95
N GLU A 176 -21.90 -33.14 -23.56
CA GLU A 176 -22.50 -34.48 -23.56
C GLU A 176 -22.85 -35.00 -24.96
N ASP A 177 -23.04 -34.10 -25.94
CA ASP A 177 -23.37 -34.44 -27.33
C ASP A 177 -22.12 -34.61 -28.23
N ILE A 178 -20.92 -34.38 -27.69
CA ILE A 178 -19.64 -34.59 -28.39
C ILE A 178 -19.15 -36.01 -28.03
N ILE A 179 -19.46 -36.98 -28.89
CA ILE A 179 -18.96 -38.37 -28.82
C ILE A 179 -17.53 -38.46 -29.36
#